data_AF-A0A370PVQ2-F1
#
_entry.id   AF-A0A370PVQ2-F1
#
_cell.length_a   1.000
_cell.length_b   1.000
_cell.length_c   1.000
_cell.angle_alpha   90.00
_cell.angle_beta   90.00
_cell.angle_gamma   90.00
#
_symmetry.space_group_name_H-M   'P 1'
#
loop_
_entity.id
_entity.type
_entity.pdbx_description
1 polymer ?
#
loop_
_entity_poly.entity_id
_entity_poly.type
_entity_poly.pdbx_seq_one_letter_code
_entity_poly.pdbx_strand_id
1 'polypeptide(L)'
;MTSPLPPHTQPTTATTTTTTTTPQGNMHNHLPRITIKYCTQCKWLLRAAYFAQELLSTFSTQLGEVALVPATGGVFTVTMYHSPSSTSSTGTQGEEVGTGTGTGTGGEDVDITETILWDRKTNGGFPEVKVLKSLVRNVVDPSRDLGHTDRALRAANVPVQSRDGDEKVVGKSQEQESTTAAAATATKGEEKCEECQ
;
A
#
# COMPACT_ATOMS: atom_id res chain seq x y z
N MET A 1 -21.40 71.61 31.73
CA MET A 1 -20.02 71.23 32.07
C MET A 1 -19.87 69.78 31.65
N THR A 2 -19.46 69.56 30.40
CA THR A 2 -19.46 68.25 29.75
C THR A 2 -18.00 67.83 29.61
N SER A 3 -17.56 66.85 30.39
CA SER A 3 -16.20 66.32 30.33
C SER A 3 -15.93 65.61 29.00
N PRO A 4 -14.75 65.79 28.39
CA PRO A 4 -14.36 65.05 27.19
C PRO A 4 -13.85 63.63 27.54
N LEU A 5 -14.21 62.64 26.71
CA LEU A 5 -13.66 61.28 26.77
C LEU A 5 -12.19 61.24 26.31
N PRO A 6 -11.39 60.29 26.82
CA PRO A 6 -10.00 60.08 26.38
C PRO A 6 -9.92 59.39 25.00
N PRO A 7 -8.83 59.60 24.24
CA PRO A 7 -8.63 58.97 22.93
C PRO A 7 -8.21 57.49 23.05
N HIS A 8 -8.80 56.63 22.22
CA HIS A 8 -8.38 55.25 22.02
C HIS A 8 -7.05 55.21 21.26
N THR A 9 -5.97 54.80 21.92
CA THR A 9 -4.71 54.39 21.29
C THR A 9 -4.87 52.99 20.71
N GLN A 10 -4.84 52.88 19.39
CA GLN A 10 -4.71 51.60 18.70
C GLN A 10 -3.23 51.16 18.72
N PRO A 11 -2.93 49.86 18.87
CA PRO A 11 -1.57 49.35 18.78
C PRO A 11 -1.07 49.41 17.32
N THR A 12 0.10 50.00 17.16
CA THR A 12 0.88 50.12 15.92
C THR A 12 1.28 48.75 15.37
N THR A 13 1.12 48.59 14.06
CA THR A 13 1.59 47.47 13.24
C THR A 13 3.11 47.32 13.31
N ALA A 14 3.60 46.22 13.88
CA ALA A 14 4.97 45.77 13.70
C ALA A 14 5.03 44.88 12.45
N THR A 15 5.63 45.39 11.38
CA THR A 15 5.99 44.62 10.19
C THR A 15 7.19 43.75 10.54
N THR A 16 6.92 42.53 11.02
CA THR A 16 7.95 41.49 11.12
C THR A 16 8.05 40.79 9.78
N THR A 17 9.14 41.05 9.05
CA THR A 17 9.54 40.28 7.86
C THR A 17 10.01 38.91 8.33
N THR A 18 9.10 37.94 8.46
CA THR A 18 9.44 36.54 8.67
C THR A 18 9.85 35.92 7.35
N THR A 19 11.14 35.62 7.24
CA THR A 19 11.71 34.78 6.18
C THR A 19 11.06 33.40 6.27
N THR A 20 10.18 33.07 5.32
CA THR A 20 9.58 31.72 5.18
C THR A 20 10.66 30.75 4.68
N THR A 21 11.47 30.23 5.59
CA THR A 21 12.25 29.02 5.36
C THR A 21 11.33 27.84 5.67
N THR A 22 10.71 27.28 4.63
CA THR A 22 9.99 26.00 4.72
C THR A 22 10.98 24.94 5.19
N PRO A 23 10.80 24.33 6.37
CA PRO A 23 11.54 23.12 6.69
C PRO A 23 10.99 22.04 5.75
N GLN A 24 11.74 21.71 4.68
CA GLN A 24 11.59 20.43 4.01
C GLN A 24 11.96 19.37 5.04
N GLY A 25 10.99 18.99 5.86
CA GLY A 25 11.12 17.88 6.79
C GLY A 25 11.55 16.66 6.00
N ASN A 26 12.44 15.87 6.58
CA ASN A 26 12.83 14.54 6.12
C ASN A 26 11.60 13.69 5.75
N MET A 27 11.10 13.79 4.53
CA MET A 27 9.92 13.05 4.03
C MET A 27 10.28 11.64 3.54
N HIS A 28 11.54 11.22 3.72
CA HIS A 28 12.08 9.94 3.22
C HIS A 28 12.47 8.95 4.32
N ASN A 29 12.15 9.22 5.59
CA ASN A 29 12.56 8.36 6.71
C ASN A 29 11.66 7.12 6.91
N HIS A 30 10.71 6.85 6.01
CA HIS A 30 9.74 5.77 6.13
C HIS A 30 9.66 4.90 4.87
N LEU A 31 10.80 4.63 4.24
CA LEU A 31 10.89 3.57 3.23
C LEU A 31 10.87 2.19 3.93
N PRO A 32 10.24 1.17 3.33
CA PRO A 32 9.42 1.20 2.12
C PRO A 32 8.08 1.92 2.34
N ARG A 33 7.74 2.81 1.42
CA ARG A 33 6.50 3.60 1.40
C ARG A 33 5.56 3.07 0.33
N ILE A 34 4.30 2.82 0.66
CA ILE A 34 3.27 2.46 -0.32
C ILE A 34 2.28 3.60 -0.48
N THR A 35 1.91 3.92 -1.71
CA THR A 35 0.82 4.88 -2.00
C THR A 35 -0.31 4.16 -2.73
N ILE A 36 -1.54 4.34 -2.24
CA ILE A 36 -2.76 3.90 -2.91
C ILE A 36 -3.47 5.14 -3.43
N LYS A 37 -3.33 5.41 -4.74
CA LYS A 37 -4.02 6.50 -5.41
C LYS A 37 -5.40 6.03 -5.86
N TYR A 38 -6.46 6.71 -5.44
CA TYR A 38 -7.84 6.26 -5.66
C TYR A 38 -8.76 7.39 -6.14
N CYS A 39 -9.71 7.04 -7.00
CA CYS A 39 -10.78 7.92 -7.45
C CYS A 39 -11.77 8.22 -6.31
N THR A 40 -11.91 9.49 -5.92
CA THR A 40 -12.86 9.94 -4.90
C THR A 40 -14.30 9.93 -5.40
N GLN A 41 -14.54 10.33 -6.65
CA GLN A 41 -15.87 10.33 -7.28
C GLN A 41 -16.46 8.92 -7.41
N CYS A 42 -15.58 7.93 -7.58
CA CYS A 42 -15.96 6.53 -7.70
C CYS A 42 -16.24 5.85 -6.34
N LYS A 43 -16.15 6.61 -5.23
CA LYS A 43 -16.34 6.13 -3.85
C LYS A 43 -15.40 4.99 -3.44
N TRP A 44 -14.18 4.95 -3.99
CA TRP A 44 -13.21 3.88 -3.70
C TRP A 44 -12.37 4.07 -2.44
N LEU A 45 -12.63 5.12 -1.65
CA LEU A 45 -11.93 5.37 -0.38
C LEU A 45 -11.97 4.15 0.54
N LEU A 46 -13.14 3.55 0.76
CA LEU A 46 -13.29 2.39 1.66
C LEU A 46 -12.47 1.19 1.18
N ARG A 47 -12.41 0.99 -0.13
CA ARG A 47 -11.62 -0.10 -0.72
C ARG A 47 -10.12 0.17 -0.56
N ALA A 48 -9.68 1.41 -0.80
CA ALA A 48 -8.28 1.81 -0.60
C ALA A 48 -7.85 1.66 0.87
N ALA A 49 -8.70 2.10 1.81
CA ALA A 49 -8.45 1.97 3.25
C ALA A 49 -8.37 0.50 3.68
N TYR A 50 -9.22 -0.38 3.14
CA TYR A 50 -9.16 -1.82 3.40
C TYR A 50 -7.81 -2.42 2.98
N PHE A 51 -7.33 -2.12 1.77
CA PHE A 51 -6.01 -2.59 1.35
C PHE A 51 -4.89 -2.04 2.22
N ALA A 52 -4.95 -0.77 2.63
CA ALA A 52 -3.96 -0.20 3.53
C ALA A 52 -3.90 -0.95 4.87
N GLN A 53 -5.06 -1.29 5.46
CA GLN A 53 -5.14 -2.09 6.68
C GLN A 53 -4.58 -3.51 6.50
N GLU A 54 -4.91 -4.18 5.39
CA GLU A 54 -4.38 -5.52 5.09
C GLU A 54 -2.84 -5.51 4.96
N LEU A 55 -2.28 -4.46 4.35
CA LEU A 55 -0.83 -4.31 4.20
C LEU A 55 -0.15 -4.01 5.53
N LEU A 56 -0.64 -3.03 6.27
CA LEU A 56 -0.08 -2.65 7.57
C LEU A 56 -0.18 -3.78 8.61
N SER A 57 -1.27 -4.54 8.61
CA SER A 57 -1.42 -5.70 9.51
C SER A 57 -0.48 -6.87 9.16
N THR A 58 -0.18 -7.07 7.87
CA THR A 58 0.64 -8.19 7.40
C THR A 58 2.14 -7.90 7.50
N PHE A 59 2.55 -6.69 7.12
CA PHE A 59 3.94 -6.29 7.05
C PHE A 59 4.42 -5.52 8.28
N SER A 60 3.50 -4.97 9.09
CA SER A 60 3.79 -4.28 10.36
C SER A 60 4.99 -3.33 10.21
N THR A 61 6.10 -3.59 10.91
CA THR A 61 7.30 -2.77 10.92
C THR A 61 8.17 -2.86 9.66
N GLN A 62 7.86 -3.75 8.71
CA GLN A 62 8.58 -3.84 7.42
C GLN A 62 8.16 -2.74 6.45
N LEU A 63 7.01 -2.08 6.66
CA LEU A 63 6.61 -0.91 5.91
C LEU A 63 6.81 0.31 6.79
N GLY A 64 7.35 1.38 6.22
CA GLY A 64 7.43 2.65 6.92
C GLY A 64 6.08 3.35 6.96
N GLU A 65 5.36 3.37 5.83
CA GLU A 65 4.01 3.94 5.77
C GLU A 65 3.18 3.41 4.59
N VAL A 66 1.86 3.57 4.72
CA VAL A 66 0.91 3.43 3.61
C VAL A 66 0.08 4.71 3.51
N ALA A 67 0.21 5.43 2.40
CA ALA A 67 -0.48 6.69 2.14
C ALA A 67 -1.69 6.48 1.23
N LEU A 68 -2.82 7.10 1.58
CA LEU A 68 -4.01 7.18 0.72
C LEU A 68 -4.01 8.51 -0.02
N VAL A 69 -4.00 8.45 -1.36
CA VAL A 69 -3.89 9.65 -2.21
C VAL A 69 -5.20 9.85 -2.99
N PRO A 70 -6.02 10.87 -2.65
CA PRO A 70 -7.25 11.15 -3.39
C PRO A 70 -6.93 11.64 -4.82
N ALA A 71 -7.71 11.18 -5.78
CA ALA A 71 -7.61 11.55 -7.19
C ALA A 71 -8.97 11.46 -7.89
N THR A 72 -9.01 11.78 -9.18
CA THR A 72 -10.19 11.66 -10.05
C THR A 72 -9.88 10.78 -11.28
N GLY A 73 -10.86 10.56 -12.17
CA GLY A 73 -10.62 9.90 -13.46
C GLY A 73 -10.50 8.37 -13.39
N GLY A 74 -11.24 7.73 -12.47
CA GLY A 74 -11.32 6.27 -12.39
C GLY A 74 -10.00 5.56 -12.08
N VAL A 75 -9.04 6.28 -11.47
CA VAL A 75 -7.73 5.74 -11.10
C VAL A 75 -7.79 4.88 -9.85
N PHE A 76 -7.10 3.75 -9.89
CA PHE A 76 -6.77 2.96 -8.73
C PHE A 76 -5.39 2.34 -8.96
N THR A 77 -4.36 2.92 -8.35
CA THR A 77 -2.97 2.54 -8.56
C THR A 77 -2.29 2.34 -7.21
N VAL A 78 -1.56 1.24 -7.07
CA VAL A 78 -0.72 0.96 -5.91
C VAL A 78 0.74 1.03 -6.34
N THR A 79 1.48 1.97 -5.75
CA THR A 79 2.89 2.22 -6.04
C THR A 79 3.69 2.05 -4.75
N MET A 80 4.87 1.46 -4.87
CA MET A 80 5.83 1.36 -3.78
C MET A 80 7.09 2.17 -4.11
N TYR A 81 7.60 2.85 -3.09
CA TYR A 81 8.89 3.54 -3.09
C TYR A 81 9.78 2.85 -2.08
N HIS A 82 10.96 2.40 -2.51
CA HIS A 82 11.93 1.75 -1.65
C HIS A 82 13.35 2.12 -2.10
N SER A 83 14.31 2.08 -1.19
CA SER A 83 15.72 2.08 -1.59
C SER A 83 16.05 0.68 -2.13
N PRO A 84 16.80 0.55 -3.24
CA PRO A 84 17.34 -0.75 -3.61
C PRO A 84 18.24 -1.22 -2.47
N SER A 85 17.90 -2.32 -1.82
CA SER A 85 18.78 -2.92 -0.83
C SER A 85 20.08 -3.27 -1.55
N SER A 86 21.21 -2.75 -1.06
CA SER A 86 22.53 -3.16 -1.51
C SER A 86 22.58 -4.68 -1.48
N THR A 87 22.63 -5.28 -2.66
CA THR A 87 22.49 -6.72 -2.87
C THR A 87 23.36 -7.49 -1.89
N SER A 88 22.73 -8.36 -1.10
CA SER A 88 23.39 -9.29 -0.19
C SER A 88 24.32 -10.21 -0.96
N SER A 89 25.60 -9.85 -1.01
CA SER A 89 26.69 -10.72 -1.43
C SER A 89 26.93 -11.77 -0.35
N THR A 90 26.64 -13.02 -0.67
CA THR A 90 27.12 -14.21 0.04
C THR A 90 28.65 -14.16 0.16
N GLY A 91 29.16 -14.02 1.39
CA GLY A 91 30.59 -14.03 1.69
C GLY A 91 30.81 -14.29 3.18
N THR A 92 31.52 -15.39 3.46
CA THR A 92 31.89 -16.00 4.74
C THR A 92 32.19 -15.01 5.89
N GLN A 93 31.65 -15.31 7.07
CA GLN A 93 32.00 -14.68 8.34
C GLN A 93 33.51 -14.79 8.60
N GLY A 94 34.19 -13.65 8.62
CA GLY A 94 35.48 -13.44 9.27
C GLY A 94 35.34 -12.24 10.20
N GLU A 95 35.53 -12.48 11.50
CA GLU A 95 35.56 -11.48 12.57
C GLU A 95 36.69 -10.46 12.33
N GLU A 96 36.36 -9.18 12.20
CA GLU A 96 37.26 -8.09 12.57
C GLU A 96 36.51 -7.00 13.35
N VAL A 97 36.93 -6.83 14.61
CA VAL A 97 36.52 -5.75 15.49
C VAL A 97 37.28 -4.49 15.08
N GLY A 98 36.60 -3.60 14.35
CA GLY A 98 37.07 -2.27 14.01
C GLY A 98 36.23 -1.19 14.70
N THR A 99 36.74 -0.63 15.80
CA THR A 99 36.20 0.59 16.41
C THR A 99 36.48 1.78 15.49
N GLY A 100 35.49 2.16 14.67
CA GLY A 100 35.54 3.33 13.80
C GLY A 100 34.43 4.32 14.14
N THR A 101 34.75 5.35 14.91
CA THR A 101 33.92 6.55 15.08
C THR A 101 33.89 7.33 13.77
N GLY A 102 32.84 7.16 12.97
CA GLY A 102 32.58 7.92 11.75
C GLY A 102 31.52 8.98 11.98
N THR A 103 31.95 10.23 12.24
CA THR A 103 31.08 11.42 12.14
C THR A 103 30.87 11.71 10.66
N GLY A 104 29.83 11.14 10.07
CA GLY A 104 29.44 11.36 8.68
C GLY A 104 28.31 12.38 8.57
N THR A 105 28.65 13.67 8.51
CA THR A 105 27.82 14.66 7.80
C THR A 105 28.05 14.47 6.32
N GLY A 106 27.20 13.69 5.68
CA GLY A 106 27.13 13.53 4.23
C GLY A 106 25.68 13.30 3.86
N GLY A 107 25.05 14.26 3.19
CA GLY A 107 23.79 14.02 2.49
C GLY A 107 24.09 13.07 1.34
N GLU A 108 24.07 11.77 1.62
CA GLU A 108 24.16 10.75 0.59
C GLU A 108 22.85 10.76 -0.21
N ASP A 109 22.98 10.89 -1.52
CA ASP A 109 21.87 10.83 -2.46
C ASP A 109 21.26 9.42 -2.38
N VAL A 110 20.16 9.28 -1.63
CA VAL A 110 19.46 8.00 -1.49
C VAL A 110 18.71 7.74 -2.79
N ASP A 111 19.17 6.77 -3.57
CA ASP A 111 18.45 6.31 -4.76
C ASP A 111 17.13 5.65 -4.34
N ILE A 112 16.00 6.25 -4.72
CA ILE A 112 14.67 5.73 -4.44
C ILE A 112 14.12 5.10 -5.71
N THR A 113 13.86 3.80 -5.66
CA THR A 113 13.19 3.06 -6.73
C THR A 113 11.67 3.17 -6.56
N GLU A 114 10.98 3.57 -7.64
CA GLU A 114 9.52 3.55 -7.77
C GLU A 114 9.08 2.28 -8.52
N THR A 115 8.19 1.49 -7.91
CA THR A 115 7.62 0.27 -8.52
C THR A 115 6.10 0.32 -8.48
N ILE A 116 5.45 0.23 -9.64
CA ILE A 116 3.99 0.07 -9.73
C ILE A 116 3.65 -1.39 -9.44
N LEU A 117 2.99 -1.64 -8.31
CA LEU A 117 2.54 -2.98 -7.93
C LEU A 117 1.22 -3.34 -8.62
N TRP A 118 0.32 -2.36 -8.80
CA TRP A 118 -0.96 -2.60 -9.45
C TRP A 118 -1.50 -1.32 -10.09
N ASP A 119 -2.08 -1.43 -11.28
CA ASP A 119 -2.89 -0.40 -11.92
C ASP A 119 -4.19 -1.01 -12.45
N ARG A 120 -5.32 -0.49 -11.99
CA ARG A 120 -6.65 -0.94 -12.41
C ARG A 120 -6.85 -0.96 -13.92
N LYS A 121 -6.31 0.02 -14.65
CA LYS A 121 -6.52 0.11 -16.11
C LYS A 121 -5.76 -0.99 -16.85
N THR A 122 -4.54 -1.30 -16.43
CA THR A 122 -3.69 -2.28 -17.10
C THR A 122 -3.93 -3.71 -16.61
N ASN A 123 -4.31 -3.87 -15.33
CA ASN A 123 -4.57 -5.18 -14.72
C ASN A 123 -6.05 -5.60 -14.73
N GLY A 124 -6.94 -4.81 -15.36
CA GLY A 124 -8.33 -5.21 -15.60
C GLY A 124 -9.24 -5.24 -14.35
N GLY A 125 -8.95 -4.42 -13.33
CA GLY A 125 -9.79 -4.36 -12.13
C GLY A 125 -9.03 -4.07 -10.84
N PHE A 126 -9.62 -4.47 -9.72
CA PHE A 126 -8.98 -4.33 -8.41
C PHE A 126 -8.15 -5.56 -8.09
N PRO A 127 -7.02 -5.42 -7.37
CA PRO A 127 -6.24 -6.57 -6.97
C PRO A 127 -7.03 -7.40 -5.95
N GLU A 128 -6.81 -8.71 -5.96
CA GLU A 128 -7.11 -9.51 -4.79
C GLU A 128 -6.09 -9.24 -3.69
N VAL A 129 -6.54 -9.29 -2.44
CA VAL A 129 -5.72 -9.01 -1.26
C VAL A 129 -4.49 -9.93 -1.20
N LYS A 130 -4.65 -11.21 -1.57
CA LYS A 130 -3.56 -12.19 -1.59
C LYS A 130 -2.50 -11.83 -2.64
N VAL A 131 -2.95 -11.43 -3.82
CA VAL A 131 -2.08 -11.02 -4.93
C VAL A 131 -1.31 -9.77 -4.52
N LEU A 132 -1.99 -8.75 -3.97
CA LEU A 132 -1.34 -7.51 -3.53
C LEU A 132 -0.29 -7.75 -2.46
N LYS A 133 -0.57 -8.60 -1.46
CA LYS A 133 0.41 -8.99 -0.44
C LYS A 133 1.61 -9.72 -1.04
N SER A 134 1.39 -10.64 -1.97
CA SER A 134 2.48 -11.33 -2.66
C SER A 134 3.37 -10.36 -3.44
N LEU A 135 2.77 -9.40 -4.16
CA LEU A 135 3.50 -8.36 -4.91
C LEU A 135 4.34 -7.48 -3.98
N VAL A 136 3.78 -7.03 -2.85
CA VAL A 136 4.52 -6.27 -1.84
C VAL A 136 5.68 -7.09 -1.30
N ARG A 137 5.44 -8.35 -0.90
CA ARG A 137 6.47 -9.26 -0.37
C ARG A 137 7.62 -9.44 -1.35
N ASN A 138 7.33 -9.64 -2.64
CA ASN A 138 8.36 -9.82 -3.65
C ASN A 138 9.33 -8.64 -3.75
N VAL A 139 8.90 -7.44 -3.38
CA VAL A 139 9.74 -6.24 -3.41
C VAL A 139 10.45 -6.00 -2.06
N VAL A 140 9.75 -6.13 -0.93
CA VAL A 140 10.33 -5.79 0.39
C VAL A 140 11.15 -6.92 1.02
N ASP A 141 10.75 -8.17 0.82
CA ASP A 141 11.35 -9.34 1.47
C ASP A 141 11.04 -10.61 0.66
N PRO A 142 11.73 -10.84 -0.47
CA PRO A 142 11.44 -11.95 -1.37
C PRO A 142 11.63 -13.33 -0.71
N SER A 143 12.46 -13.43 0.33
CA SER A 143 12.77 -14.67 1.05
C SER A 143 11.68 -15.09 2.04
N ARG A 144 10.77 -14.19 2.43
CA ARG A 144 9.71 -14.49 3.40
C ARG A 144 8.52 -15.23 2.78
N ASP A 145 8.13 -16.35 3.39
CA ASP A 145 6.88 -17.05 3.05
C ASP A 145 5.69 -16.41 3.76
N LEU A 146 4.66 -15.99 3.00
CA LEU A 146 3.39 -15.47 3.56
C LEU A 146 2.40 -16.59 3.94
N GLY A 147 2.88 -17.83 4.07
CA GLY A 147 2.09 -18.97 4.51
C GLY A 147 0.92 -19.28 3.57
N HIS A 148 -0.30 -19.15 4.10
CA HIS A 148 -1.53 -19.44 3.36
C HIS A 148 -1.73 -18.57 2.12
N THR A 149 -1.16 -17.36 2.10
CA THR A 149 -1.24 -16.45 0.95
C THR A 149 -0.45 -17.01 -0.23
N ASP A 150 0.82 -17.35 -0.03
CA ASP A 150 1.70 -17.86 -1.09
C ASP A 150 1.26 -19.25 -1.56
N ARG A 151 0.93 -20.14 -0.61
CA ARG A 151 0.42 -21.49 -0.94
C ARG A 151 -0.87 -21.45 -1.74
N ALA A 152 -1.81 -20.57 -1.42
CA ALA A 152 -3.05 -20.44 -2.17
C ALA A 152 -2.80 -19.95 -3.61
N LEU A 153 -1.88 -18.98 -3.79
CA LEU A 153 -1.54 -18.48 -5.12
C LEU A 153 -0.79 -19.54 -5.95
N ARG A 154 0.13 -20.31 -5.35
CA ARG A 154 0.78 -21.44 -6.04
C ARG A 154 -0.23 -22.51 -6.41
N ALA A 155 -1.12 -22.90 -5.50
CA ALA A 155 -2.14 -23.90 -5.78
C ALA A 155 -3.10 -23.47 -6.90
N ALA A 156 -3.42 -22.17 -7.01
CA ALA A 156 -4.23 -21.63 -8.10
C ALA A 156 -3.51 -21.63 -9.46
N ASN A 157 -2.17 -21.58 -9.48
CA ASN A 157 -1.35 -21.53 -10.69
C ASN A 157 -0.75 -22.89 -11.12
N VAL A 158 -0.86 -23.95 -10.32
CA VAL A 158 -0.39 -25.29 -10.71
C VAL A 158 -1.39 -25.88 -11.71
N PRO A 159 -0.97 -26.24 -12.94
CA PRO A 159 -1.82 -26.99 -13.86
C PRO A 159 -2.19 -28.31 -13.22
N VAL A 160 -3.49 -28.62 -13.18
CA VAL A 160 -3.99 -29.93 -12.77
C VAL A 160 -3.47 -30.96 -13.77
N GLN A 161 -2.31 -31.55 -13.49
CA GLN A 161 -1.91 -32.79 -14.14
C GLN A 161 -2.82 -33.89 -13.59
N SER A 162 -3.56 -34.50 -14.51
CA SER A 162 -4.47 -35.61 -14.29
C SER A 162 -3.85 -36.66 -13.36
N ARG A 163 -4.47 -36.86 -12.20
CA ARG A 163 -4.25 -38.05 -11.38
C ARG A 163 -5.29 -39.06 -11.83
N ASP A 164 -4.87 -39.94 -12.73
CA ASP A 164 -5.57 -41.20 -13.03
C ASP A 164 -5.19 -42.22 -11.93
N GLY A 165 -6.18 -42.89 -11.34
CA GLY A 165 -5.94 -44.00 -10.40
C GLY A 165 -6.83 -44.03 -9.16
N ASP A 166 -7.90 -44.81 -9.25
CA ASP A 166 -8.92 -45.22 -8.28
C ASP A 166 -8.36 -45.97 -7.04
N GLU A 167 -8.87 -45.70 -5.83
CA GLU A 167 -9.58 -46.70 -5.00
C GLU A 167 -10.16 -46.07 -3.68
N LYS A 168 -11.33 -46.57 -3.34
CA LYS A 168 -12.42 -46.13 -2.44
C LYS A 168 -12.12 -46.36 -0.95
N VAL A 169 -12.82 -45.63 -0.04
CA VAL A 169 -13.63 -46.19 1.09
C VAL A 169 -14.32 -45.07 1.93
N VAL A 170 -15.63 -44.95 1.72
CA VAL A 170 -16.78 -44.87 2.67
C VAL A 170 -16.79 -43.91 3.89
N GLY A 171 -17.70 -42.91 3.83
CA GLY A 171 -18.72 -42.54 4.86
C GLY A 171 -18.27 -41.71 6.08
N LYS A 172 -19.01 -40.75 6.65
CA LYS A 172 -20.42 -40.35 6.53
C LYS A 172 -20.65 -38.95 7.17
N SER A 173 -21.72 -38.28 6.74
CA SER A 173 -22.49 -37.18 7.37
C SER A 173 -21.81 -35.80 7.45
N GLN A 174 -22.18 -34.77 6.66
CA GLN A 174 -23.44 -34.01 6.60
C GLN A 174 -23.99 -33.54 7.96
N GLU A 175 -23.84 -32.23 8.21
CA GLU A 175 -24.96 -31.37 8.62
C GLU A 175 -24.80 -30.03 7.88
N GLN A 176 -25.76 -29.76 7.00
CA GLN A 176 -26.03 -28.48 6.37
C GLN A 176 -26.94 -27.70 7.32
N GLU A 177 -26.67 -26.41 7.54
CA GLU A 177 -27.76 -25.47 7.76
C GLU A 177 -27.69 -24.34 6.75
N SER A 178 -28.84 -24.16 6.12
CA SER A 178 -29.17 -23.28 5.01
C SER A 178 -30.40 -22.50 5.40
N THR A 179 -30.38 -21.18 5.23
CA THR A 179 -31.57 -20.34 5.01
C THR A 179 -31.16 -19.27 3.97
N THR A 180 -31.50 -19.44 2.68
CA THR A 180 -32.66 -18.89 1.94
C THR A 180 -32.84 -17.37 2.12
N ALA A 181 -33.07 -16.53 1.10
CA ALA A 181 -33.67 -16.67 -0.24
C ALA A 181 -33.15 -15.56 -1.20
N ALA A 182 -32.94 -15.82 -2.50
CA ALA A 182 -33.79 -15.49 -3.68
C ALA A 182 -34.03 -13.97 -3.90
N ALA A 183 -34.02 -13.35 -5.07
CA ALA A 183 -33.88 -13.65 -6.51
C ALA A 183 -33.39 -12.31 -7.15
N ALA A 184 -32.94 -12.13 -8.39
CA ALA A 184 -33.48 -12.58 -9.66
C ALA A 184 -32.46 -12.36 -10.80
N THR A 185 -32.64 -13.17 -11.83
CA THR A 185 -31.92 -13.24 -13.11
C THR A 185 -32.37 -12.16 -14.09
N ALA A 186 -31.45 -11.56 -14.87
CA ALA A 186 -31.67 -11.21 -16.28
C ALA A 186 -30.36 -10.81 -17.00
N THR A 187 -29.89 -11.74 -17.84
CA THR A 187 -29.33 -11.61 -19.20
C THR A 187 -28.59 -10.34 -19.68
N LYS A 188 -27.32 -10.56 -20.06
CA LYS A 188 -26.64 -10.24 -21.34
C LYS A 188 -26.75 -8.82 -21.90
N GLY A 189 -25.59 -8.16 -22.03
CA GLY A 189 -25.35 -7.15 -23.06
C GLY A 189 -24.24 -6.16 -22.74
N GLU A 190 -23.21 -6.18 -23.59
CA GLU A 190 -22.43 -5.02 -24.03
C GLU A 190 -21.30 -4.47 -23.15
N GLU A 191 -20.09 -4.55 -23.72
CA GLU A 191 -18.99 -3.61 -23.48
C GLU A 191 -19.47 -2.17 -23.64
N LYS A 192 -19.34 -1.37 -22.59
CA LYS A 192 -18.93 0.03 -22.73
C LYS A 192 -18.28 0.53 -21.43
N CYS A 193 -16.99 0.82 -21.51
CA CYS A 193 -16.36 1.74 -20.58
C CYS A 193 -16.79 3.16 -20.98
N GLU A 194 -17.59 3.84 -20.16
CA GLU A 194 -17.75 5.30 -20.28
C GLU A 194 -18.04 5.93 -18.90
N GLU A 195 -17.07 6.76 -18.51
CA GLU A 195 -17.13 7.96 -17.65
C GLU A 195 -17.65 7.95 -16.20
N CYS A 196 -16.83 8.58 -15.36
CA CYS A 196 -17.11 8.97 -13.99
C CYS A 196 -18.32 9.90 -13.90
N GLN A 197 -19.40 9.44 -13.27
CA GLN A 197 -20.40 10.29 -12.59
C GLN A 197 -20.79 9.67 -11.26
#